data_AF-X6N1G3-F1
#
_entry.id   AF-X6N1G3-F1
#
_cell.length_a   1.000
_cell.length_b   1.000
_cell.length_c   1.000
_cell.angle_alpha   90.00
_cell.angle_beta   90.00
_cell.angle_gamma   90.00
#
_symmetry.space_group_name_H-M   'P 1'
#
loop_
_entity.id
_entity.type
_entity.pdbx_description
1 polymer ?
#
loop_
_entity_poly.entity_id
_entity_poly.type
_entity_poly.pdbx_seq_one_letter_code
_entity_poly.pdbx_strand_id
1 'polypeptide(L)'
;MKDKKKARLTPPSPPPLKKKKKKEDVSRIQQMVMSNPRLMALMQRPGFMQKLQQHMSNPMAMLQSRDPDVMEFVTEMSRMQQGGGGGGGLGGSMNMMNMMNSSSSSGSNYQDHSSSGDVQELVGDNSNELKRILSSSENADKLIVIDWFATWCRPCEQIKGDYVRLAKFHKSKAVFLKVDVDKNPNLSRSYGIDAMPKFLFFKGGNKVDEMTGADVRQLERLIDKHVTLSEPNTKQNKPSPFESIPINANNVPVYAKAQLDKNADNAQLIDQILQTLQNKTTYHQSTLGEKHFELIANYAKNWPEKPLCVLLDLIRVLVLHPNASAAYAKNKAYVDQLVQISLKYSKNDTILCLVCRIFINLFSRQVTRQAMKTYFPSVETLAKICMKSEAVNTRSAFVQILSCYAFYWHVANEKESLDSLKVSHLLIDCLDKEQDASVAIKAIVTTGTLVFRSEGIAQALRLFDIDMLLIHLKKERFSKHSDVHKYIDELTSAINDTSL
;
A
#
# COMPACT_ATOMS: atom_id res chain seq x y z
N MET A 1 -42.35 -41.22 -37.57
CA MET A 1 -40.91 -40.92 -37.64
C MET A 1 -40.38 -40.75 -36.22
N LYS A 2 -39.58 -41.71 -35.74
CA LYS A 2 -38.68 -41.51 -34.60
C LYS A 2 -37.45 -40.76 -35.14
N ASP A 3 -36.97 -39.74 -34.44
CA ASP A 3 -35.53 -39.66 -34.15
C ASP A 3 -35.16 -38.62 -33.08
N LYS A 4 -34.25 -39.06 -32.21
CA LYS A 4 -33.70 -38.38 -31.05
C LYS A 4 -32.56 -37.43 -31.48
N LYS A 5 -32.50 -36.21 -30.94
CA LYS A 5 -31.21 -35.54 -30.69
C LYS A 5 -31.15 -34.86 -29.31
N LYS A 6 -30.29 -35.49 -28.50
CA LYS A 6 -29.76 -35.19 -27.16
C LYS A 6 -29.59 -33.69 -26.84
N ALA A 7 -30.19 -33.26 -25.73
CA ALA A 7 -29.78 -32.07 -25.00
C ALA A 7 -28.47 -32.35 -24.25
N ARG A 8 -27.45 -31.51 -24.46
CA ARG A 8 -26.15 -31.58 -23.80
C ARG A 8 -26.24 -30.79 -22.50
N LEU A 9 -26.45 -31.48 -21.38
CA LEU A 9 -26.28 -30.93 -20.03
C LEU A 9 -24.82 -30.51 -19.85
N THR A 10 -24.56 -29.23 -19.61
CA THR A 10 -23.29 -28.74 -19.10
C THR A 10 -23.14 -29.17 -17.63
N PRO A 11 -21.97 -29.64 -17.19
CA PRO A 11 -21.79 -30.07 -15.79
C PRO A 11 -21.80 -28.86 -14.84
N PRO A 12 -22.22 -29.04 -13.57
CA PRO A 12 -22.20 -27.97 -12.60
C PRO A 12 -20.76 -27.53 -12.30
N SER A 13 -20.56 -26.23 -12.12
CA SER A 13 -19.29 -25.62 -11.71
C SER A 13 -18.81 -26.21 -10.36
N PRO A 14 -17.51 -26.46 -10.19
CA PRO A 14 -17.00 -27.05 -8.95
C PRO A 14 -17.09 -26.05 -7.78
N PRO A 15 -17.31 -26.52 -6.55
CA PRO A 15 -17.39 -25.64 -5.38
C PRO A 15 -16.03 -25.02 -5.07
N PRO A 16 -15.98 -23.84 -4.40
CA PRO A 16 -14.73 -23.16 -4.12
C PRO A 16 -13.82 -24.00 -3.21
N LEU A 17 -12.57 -24.18 -3.63
CA LEU A 17 -11.54 -24.88 -2.87
C LEU A 17 -11.26 -24.16 -1.54
N LYS A 18 -11.62 -24.83 -0.43
CA LYS A 18 -11.38 -24.39 0.95
C LYS A 18 -9.88 -24.25 1.22
N LYS A 19 -9.46 -23.09 1.75
CA LYS A 19 -8.07 -22.72 2.14
C LYS A 19 -7.34 -23.72 3.09
N LYS A 20 -8.03 -24.73 3.66
CA LYS A 20 -7.43 -25.78 4.49
C LYS A 20 -6.61 -26.82 3.69
N LYS A 21 -6.97 -27.14 2.44
CA LYS A 21 -6.28 -28.18 1.64
C LYS A 21 -4.80 -27.86 1.33
N LYS A 22 -4.46 -26.59 1.11
CA LYS A 22 -3.10 -26.17 0.72
C LYS A 22 -2.01 -26.48 1.76
N LYS A 23 -2.33 -26.54 3.06
CA LYS A 23 -1.34 -26.86 4.11
C LYS A 23 -1.08 -28.37 4.22
N GLU A 24 -2.09 -29.20 3.96
CA GLU A 24 -1.95 -30.67 3.98
C GLU A 24 -1.17 -31.19 2.76
N ASP A 25 -1.33 -30.56 1.60
CA ASP A 25 -0.64 -30.94 0.36
C ASP A 25 0.88 -30.69 0.42
N VAL A 26 1.33 -29.60 1.05
CA VAL A 26 2.77 -29.29 1.26
C VAL A 26 3.46 -30.39 2.07
N SER A 27 2.80 -30.83 3.15
CA SER A 27 3.38 -31.77 4.12
C SER A 27 3.49 -33.19 3.54
N ARG A 28 2.50 -33.63 2.75
CA ARG A 28 2.55 -34.89 2.00
C ARG A 28 3.66 -34.91 0.95
N ILE A 29 3.82 -33.82 0.24
CA ILE A 29 4.83 -33.67 -0.82
C ILE A 29 6.26 -33.73 -0.23
N GLN A 30 6.51 -33.07 0.89
CA GLN A 30 7.80 -33.17 1.57
C GLN A 30 8.09 -34.57 2.09
N GLN A 31 7.10 -35.25 2.69
CA GLN A 31 7.25 -36.64 3.11
C GLN A 31 7.57 -37.56 1.92
N MET A 32 6.92 -37.35 0.77
CA MET A 32 7.18 -38.13 -0.44
C MET A 32 8.63 -37.98 -0.93
N VAL A 33 9.19 -36.77 -0.96
CA VAL A 33 10.58 -36.58 -1.40
C VAL A 33 11.57 -37.14 -0.40
N MET A 34 11.35 -36.92 0.90
CA MET A 34 12.22 -37.45 1.94
C MET A 34 12.14 -38.98 2.05
N SER A 35 11.06 -39.60 1.56
CA SER A 35 10.90 -41.05 1.51
C SER A 35 11.47 -41.74 0.27
N ASN A 36 11.92 -40.99 -0.76
CA ASN A 36 12.55 -41.59 -1.95
C ASN A 36 14.07 -41.72 -1.76
N PRO A 37 14.62 -42.95 -1.64
CA PRO A 37 16.04 -43.18 -1.39
C PRO A 37 16.95 -42.60 -2.47
N ARG A 38 16.50 -42.53 -3.72
CA ARG A 38 17.29 -42.00 -4.85
C ARG A 38 17.39 -40.48 -4.81
N LEU A 39 16.30 -39.79 -4.46
CA LEU A 39 16.34 -38.33 -4.27
C LEU A 39 17.20 -37.97 -3.07
N MET A 40 17.12 -38.73 -1.98
CA MET A 40 17.99 -38.53 -0.81
C MET A 40 19.47 -38.74 -1.15
N ALA A 41 19.81 -39.76 -1.95
CA ALA A 41 21.17 -40.00 -2.41
C ALA A 41 21.69 -38.86 -3.32
N LEU A 42 20.84 -38.30 -4.20
CA LEU A 42 21.17 -37.12 -5.01
C LEU A 42 21.40 -35.88 -4.15
N MET A 43 20.55 -35.64 -3.15
CA MET A 43 20.67 -34.50 -2.24
C MET A 43 21.95 -34.52 -1.40
N GLN A 44 22.55 -35.70 -1.21
CA GLN A 44 23.81 -35.87 -0.49
C GLN A 44 25.05 -35.71 -1.39
N ARG A 45 24.89 -35.57 -2.72
CA ARG A 45 26.03 -35.35 -3.63
C ARG A 45 26.63 -33.95 -3.42
N PRO A 46 27.97 -33.81 -3.36
CA PRO A 46 28.62 -32.52 -3.18
C PRO A 46 28.21 -31.51 -4.26
N GLY A 47 27.78 -30.32 -3.84
CA GLY A 47 27.42 -29.22 -4.74
C GLY A 47 26.08 -29.37 -5.47
N PHE A 48 25.38 -30.51 -5.34
CA PHE A 48 24.11 -30.73 -6.02
C PHE A 48 23.04 -29.70 -5.64
N MET A 49 22.89 -29.39 -4.35
CA MET A 49 21.91 -28.39 -3.89
C MET A 49 22.17 -26.99 -4.48
N GLN A 50 23.44 -26.65 -4.73
CA GLN A 50 23.82 -25.38 -5.33
C GLN A 50 23.48 -25.33 -6.83
N LYS A 51 23.76 -26.44 -7.55
CA LYS A 51 23.32 -26.61 -8.95
C LYS A 51 21.80 -26.57 -9.08
N LEU A 52 21.09 -27.22 -8.16
CA LEU A 52 19.63 -27.23 -8.12
C LEU A 52 19.06 -25.82 -7.90
N GLN A 53 19.62 -25.08 -6.95
CA GLN A 53 19.22 -23.71 -6.62
C GLN A 53 19.45 -22.72 -7.77
N GLN A 54 20.51 -22.91 -8.56
CA GLN A 54 20.77 -22.12 -9.78
C GLN A 54 19.66 -22.28 -10.84
N HIS A 55 19.00 -23.44 -10.89
CA HIS A 55 17.91 -23.71 -11.82
C HIS A 55 16.50 -23.44 -11.26
N MET A 56 16.36 -23.15 -9.95
CA MET A 56 15.05 -22.85 -9.33
C MET A 56 14.44 -21.51 -9.77
N SER A 57 15.26 -20.55 -10.23
CA SER A 57 14.79 -19.25 -10.72
C SER A 57 14.26 -19.31 -12.16
N ASN A 58 14.64 -20.33 -12.94
CA ASN A 58 14.15 -20.57 -14.29
C ASN A 58 13.89 -22.07 -14.52
N PRO A 59 12.72 -22.57 -14.15
CA PRO A 59 12.44 -24.00 -14.21
C PRO A 59 12.34 -24.58 -15.63
N MET A 60 12.25 -23.77 -16.69
CA MET A 60 12.41 -24.26 -18.07
C MET A 60 13.86 -24.60 -18.41
N ALA A 61 14.84 -23.91 -17.81
CA ALA A 61 16.26 -24.18 -18.02
C ALA A 61 16.70 -25.52 -17.40
N MET A 62 15.96 -26.03 -16.41
CA MET A 62 16.23 -27.31 -15.76
C MET A 62 15.99 -28.51 -16.69
N LEU A 63 14.94 -28.46 -17.53
CA LEU A 63 14.61 -29.50 -18.51
C LEU A 63 15.60 -29.56 -19.69
N GLN A 64 16.37 -28.50 -19.87
CA GLN A 64 17.38 -28.38 -20.91
C GLN A 64 18.81 -28.48 -20.35
N SER A 65 18.94 -28.73 -19.04
CA SER A 65 20.23 -28.85 -18.38
C SER A 65 20.97 -30.08 -18.91
N ARG A 66 22.27 -29.92 -19.18
CA ARG A 66 23.16 -31.02 -19.55
C ARG A 66 23.89 -31.59 -18.33
N ASP A 67 23.62 -31.06 -17.12
CA ASP A 67 24.24 -31.56 -15.89
C ASP A 67 23.61 -32.92 -15.52
N PRO A 68 24.43 -33.98 -15.37
CA PRO A 68 23.93 -35.33 -15.10
C PRO A 68 23.11 -35.43 -13.82
N ASP A 69 23.47 -34.71 -12.77
CA ASP A 69 22.78 -34.78 -11.48
C ASP A 69 21.41 -34.10 -11.56
N VAL A 70 21.33 -32.98 -12.29
CA VAL A 70 20.08 -32.23 -12.52
C VAL A 70 19.12 -33.03 -13.41
N MET A 71 19.65 -33.69 -14.45
CA MET A 71 18.89 -34.60 -15.32
C MET A 71 18.37 -35.83 -14.57
N GLU A 72 19.18 -36.42 -13.70
CA GLU A 72 18.80 -37.55 -12.86
C GLU A 72 17.68 -37.15 -11.88
N PHE A 73 17.79 -35.95 -11.27
CA PHE A 73 16.75 -35.39 -10.41
C PHE A 73 15.42 -35.14 -11.14
N VAL A 74 15.47 -34.51 -12.32
CA VAL A 74 14.27 -34.27 -13.15
C VAL A 74 13.60 -35.58 -13.57
N THR A 75 14.40 -36.59 -13.90
CA THR A 75 13.92 -37.91 -14.31
C THR A 75 13.23 -38.64 -13.16
N GLU A 76 13.82 -38.61 -11.97
CA GLU A 76 13.26 -39.26 -10.77
C GLU A 76 11.99 -38.54 -10.28
N MET A 77 11.96 -37.20 -10.33
CA MET A 77 10.76 -36.39 -10.06
C MET A 77 9.64 -36.67 -11.06
N SER A 78 9.97 -36.86 -12.35
CA SER A 78 8.99 -37.19 -13.40
C SER A 78 8.44 -38.60 -13.23
N ARG A 79 9.25 -39.56 -12.76
CA ARG A 79 8.82 -40.93 -12.44
C ARG A 79 7.84 -40.97 -11.26
N MET A 80 8.07 -40.15 -10.24
CA MET A 80 7.17 -40.05 -9.09
C MET A 80 5.78 -39.51 -9.47
N GLN A 81 5.65 -38.76 -10.57
CA GLN A 81 4.37 -38.27 -11.07
C GLN A 81 3.57 -39.32 -11.88
N GLN A 82 4.23 -40.31 -12.49
CA GLN A 82 3.56 -41.35 -13.30
C GLN A 82 2.91 -42.47 -12.47
N GLY A 83 3.32 -42.65 -11.20
CA GLY A 83 2.76 -43.68 -10.31
C GLY A 83 1.39 -43.36 -9.70
N GLY A 84 0.86 -42.15 -9.90
CA GLY A 84 -0.45 -41.72 -9.40
C GLY A 84 -1.33 -41.22 -10.53
N GLY A 85 -2.38 -41.99 -10.86
CA GLY A 85 -3.29 -41.68 -11.97
C GLY A 85 -3.88 -40.27 -11.88
N GLY A 86 -3.56 -39.43 -12.85
CA GLY A 86 -4.13 -38.09 -13.00
C GLY A 86 -3.25 -37.19 -13.86
N GLY A 87 -3.59 -37.08 -15.14
CA GLY A 87 -2.87 -36.25 -16.11
C GLY A 87 -2.75 -34.80 -15.65
N GLY A 88 -1.52 -34.34 -15.50
CA GLY A 88 -1.18 -32.95 -15.22
C GLY A 88 0.30 -32.75 -15.53
N GLY A 89 0.59 -32.08 -16.64
CA GLY A 89 1.95 -31.86 -17.13
C GLY A 89 2.83 -31.01 -16.19
N LEU A 90 3.99 -30.62 -16.73
CA LEU A 90 5.16 -29.95 -16.11
C LEU A 90 4.92 -28.87 -15.03
N GLY A 91 3.71 -28.31 -14.90
CA GLY A 91 3.34 -27.38 -13.82
C GLY A 91 3.27 -28.02 -12.42
N GLY A 92 3.11 -29.34 -12.31
CA GLY A 92 3.09 -30.04 -11.02
C GLY A 92 4.45 -30.02 -10.30
N SER A 93 5.53 -30.23 -11.05
CA SER A 93 6.91 -30.30 -10.53
C SER A 93 7.41 -28.94 -10.00
N MET A 94 7.01 -27.82 -10.62
CA MET A 94 7.37 -26.48 -10.16
C MET A 94 6.70 -26.10 -8.84
N ASN A 95 5.46 -26.55 -8.61
CA ASN A 95 4.74 -26.27 -7.37
C ASN A 95 5.36 -27.02 -6.17
N MET A 96 5.86 -28.23 -6.40
CA MET A 96 6.55 -29.05 -5.40
C MET A 96 7.88 -28.42 -4.98
N MET A 97 8.65 -27.89 -5.94
CA MET A 97 9.95 -27.27 -5.71
C MET A 97 9.85 -25.94 -4.93
N ASN A 98 8.85 -25.12 -5.24
CA ASN A 98 8.56 -23.89 -4.50
C ASN A 98 8.14 -24.15 -3.05
N MET A 99 7.54 -25.32 -2.76
CA MET A 99 7.12 -25.69 -1.41
C MET A 99 8.27 -26.20 -0.54
N MET A 100 9.28 -26.87 -1.10
CA MET A 100 10.44 -27.39 -0.33
C MET A 100 11.36 -26.27 0.20
N ASN A 101 11.35 -25.10 -0.44
CA ASN A 101 12.09 -23.92 0.01
C ASN A 101 11.51 -23.29 1.31
N SER A 102 10.37 -23.77 1.79
CA SER A 102 9.64 -23.15 2.91
C SER A 102 9.99 -23.73 4.29
N SER A 103 10.80 -24.79 4.39
CA SER A 103 10.87 -25.59 5.64
C SER A 103 12.24 -26.18 5.99
N SER A 104 13.35 -25.75 5.37
CA SER A 104 14.69 -26.08 5.85
C SER A 104 15.21 -25.05 6.84
N SER A 105 14.70 -25.05 8.08
CA SER A 105 15.33 -24.37 9.20
C SER A 105 15.01 -25.04 10.53
N SER A 106 15.56 -26.22 10.77
CA SER A 106 15.78 -26.80 12.11
C SER A 106 16.74 -28.00 12.01
N GLY A 107 17.94 -27.88 12.58
CA GLY A 107 18.93 -28.96 12.70
C GLY A 107 20.32 -28.42 13.03
N SER A 108 20.81 -28.70 14.23
CA SER A 108 22.02 -28.18 14.88
C SER A 108 23.34 -28.76 14.33
N ASN A 109 24.36 -27.89 14.15
CA ASN A 109 25.73 -28.16 14.62
C ASN A 109 26.59 -26.88 14.59
N TYR A 110 27.47 -26.77 15.58
CA TYR A 110 28.47 -25.71 15.73
C TYR A 110 29.38 -25.60 14.49
N GLN A 111 29.42 -24.42 13.87
CA GLN A 111 30.58 -23.89 13.16
C GLN A 111 30.46 -22.37 13.02
N ASP A 112 31.51 -21.70 13.47
CA ASP A 112 31.74 -20.26 13.45
C ASP A 112 31.84 -19.76 11.99
N HIS A 113 30.95 -18.85 11.57
CA HIS A 113 31.19 -17.93 10.45
C HIS A 113 30.25 -16.73 10.48
N SER A 114 30.81 -15.60 10.88
CA SER A 114 30.26 -14.26 10.82
C SER A 114 30.18 -13.72 9.37
N SER A 115 29.24 -14.20 8.56
CA SER A 115 28.85 -13.53 7.31
C SER A 115 27.33 -13.43 7.21
N SER A 116 26.80 -12.48 7.98
CA SER A 116 25.43 -12.01 7.80
C SER A 116 25.35 -11.27 6.47
N GLY A 117 24.69 -11.85 5.46
CA GLY A 117 24.47 -11.22 4.15
C GLY A 117 23.63 -9.92 4.16
N ASP A 118 23.36 -9.38 5.35
CA ASP A 118 22.56 -8.18 5.59
C ASP A 118 23.40 -6.95 5.98
N VAL A 119 24.71 -7.12 6.25
CA VAL A 119 25.66 -6.02 6.49
C VAL A 119 26.78 -6.12 5.44
N GLN A 120 26.90 -5.11 4.58
CA GLN A 120 27.93 -5.07 3.55
C GLN A 120 29.20 -4.40 4.09
N GLU A 121 30.34 -5.10 4.04
CA GLU A 121 31.65 -4.51 4.33
C GLU A 121 32.23 -3.86 3.06
N LEU A 122 32.65 -2.60 3.17
CA LEU A 122 33.42 -1.96 2.09
C LEU A 122 34.92 -2.21 2.33
N VAL A 123 35.55 -2.93 1.41
CA VAL A 123 36.97 -3.34 1.49
C VAL A 123 37.76 -2.72 0.34
N GLY A 124 38.87 -2.04 0.63
CA GLY A 124 39.75 -1.39 -0.36
C GLY A 124 39.37 0.08 -0.64
N ASP A 125 40.09 0.77 -1.55
CA ASP A 125 39.84 2.18 -1.91
C ASP A 125 38.57 2.34 -2.77
N ASN A 126 37.42 2.07 -2.17
CA ASN A 126 36.11 2.00 -2.82
C ASN A 126 35.30 3.29 -2.60
N SER A 127 35.98 4.44 -2.57
CA SER A 127 35.35 5.77 -2.50
C SER A 127 34.27 5.97 -3.57
N ASN A 128 34.47 5.39 -4.76
CA ASN A 128 33.50 5.38 -5.85
C ASN A 128 32.31 4.44 -5.60
N GLU A 129 32.50 3.31 -4.94
CA GLU A 129 31.41 2.39 -4.57
C GLU A 129 30.52 3.00 -3.51
N LEU A 130 31.09 3.60 -2.47
CA LEU A 130 30.32 4.31 -1.45
C LEU A 130 29.49 5.44 -2.08
N LYS A 131 30.10 6.23 -2.98
CA LYS A 131 29.37 7.27 -3.74
C LYS A 131 28.25 6.70 -4.59
N ARG A 132 28.44 5.53 -5.23
CA ARG A 132 27.40 4.85 -6.02
C ARG A 132 26.25 4.35 -5.13
N ILE A 133 26.55 3.73 -3.99
CA ILE A 133 25.53 3.26 -3.05
C ILE A 133 24.70 4.45 -2.54
N LEU A 134 25.36 5.55 -2.16
CA LEU A 134 24.71 6.78 -1.71
C LEU A 134 23.86 7.48 -2.79
N SER A 135 24.24 7.38 -4.07
CA SER A 135 23.56 8.05 -5.19
C SER A 135 22.62 7.15 -6.02
N SER A 136 22.56 5.85 -5.72
CA SER A 136 21.69 4.91 -6.43
C SER A 136 20.20 5.20 -6.21
N SER A 137 19.43 5.19 -7.29
CA SER A 137 17.97 5.38 -7.25
C SER A 137 17.26 4.28 -6.45
N GLU A 138 17.82 3.08 -6.38
CA GLU A 138 17.31 1.96 -5.57
C GLU A 138 17.38 2.20 -4.06
N ASN A 139 18.26 3.10 -3.61
CA ASN A 139 18.45 3.46 -2.22
C ASN A 139 18.00 4.90 -1.89
N ALA A 140 17.45 5.63 -2.86
CA ALA A 140 16.98 7.00 -2.66
C ALA A 140 15.99 7.12 -1.48
N ASP A 141 15.19 6.08 -1.29
CA ASP A 141 14.13 5.99 -0.30
C ASP A 141 14.51 5.24 1.00
N LYS A 142 15.70 4.63 1.03
CA LYS A 142 16.21 3.85 2.17
C LYS A 142 17.18 4.66 3.02
N LEU A 143 17.20 4.39 4.32
CA LEU A 143 18.23 4.92 5.22
C LEU A 143 19.53 4.12 5.02
N ILE A 144 20.64 4.78 4.74
CA ILE A 144 21.95 4.13 4.71
C ILE A 144 22.63 4.42 6.06
N VAL A 145 22.97 3.37 6.80
CA VAL A 145 23.65 3.47 8.10
C VAL A 145 25.05 2.89 7.93
N ILE A 146 26.08 3.67 8.25
CA ILE A 146 27.48 3.27 8.06
C ILE A 146 28.17 3.20 9.40
N ASP A 147 28.63 2.02 9.82
CA ASP A 147 29.49 1.79 10.98
C ASP A 147 30.97 1.97 10.61
N TRP A 148 31.60 3.00 11.14
CA TRP A 148 33.04 3.22 11.04
C TRP A 148 33.73 2.61 12.24
N PHE A 149 34.44 1.51 12.02
CA PHE A 149 35.00 0.67 13.07
C PHE A 149 36.51 0.43 12.88
N ALA A 150 37.15 -0.09 13.92
CA ALA A 150 38.51 -0.62 13.85
C ALA A 150 38.57 -2.00 14.52
N THR A 151 39.46 -2.87 14.06
CA THR A 151 39.57 -4.25 14.58
C THR A 151 40.06 -4.31 16.03
N TRP A 152 40.80 -3.31 16.48
CA TRP A 152 41.30 -3.15 17.85
C TRP A 152 40.33 -2.38 18.77
N CYS A 153 39.20 -1.89 18.24
CA CYS A 153 38.23 -1.10 18.98
C CYS A 153 37.29 -2.00 19.79
N ARG A 154 37.55 -2.12 21.10
CA ARG A 154 36.71 -2.92 22.01
C ARG A 154 35.23 -2.46 22.06
N PRO A 155 34.90 -1.16 22.09
CA PRO A 155 33.50 -0.71 22.00
C PRO A 155 32.81 -1.09 20.69
N CYS A 156 33.57 -1.18 19.58
CA CYS A 156 33.05 -1.63 18.30
C CYS A 156 32.61 -3.10 18.35
N GLU A 157 33.40 -3.96 19.02
CA GLU A 157 33.03 -5.38 19.20
C GLU A 157 31.79 -5.54 20.10
N GLN A 158 31.60 -4.64 21.09
CA GLN A 158 30.42 -4.67 21.97
C GLN A 158 29.11 -4.41 21.22
N ILE A 159 29.10 -3.48 20.27
CA ILE A 159 27.87 -3.09 19.53
C ILE A 159 27.63 -3.92 18.27
N LYS A 160 28.65 -4.64 17.76
CA LYS A 160 28.60 -5.43 16.52
C LYS A 160 27.43 -6.40 16.45
N GLY A 161 27.13 -7.11 17.54
CA GLY A 161 26.01 -8.04 17.61
C GLY A 161 24.66 -7.35 17.44
N ASP A 162 24.47 -6.21 18.12
CA ASP A 162 23.27 -5.38 18.01
C ASP A 162 23.16 -4.73 16.63
N TYR A 163 24.27 -4.27 16.05
CA TYR A 163 24.30 -3.69 14.71
C TYR A 163 23.84 -4.69 13.64
N VAL A 164 24.31 -5.94 13.71
CA VAL A 164 23.85 -7.03 12.81
C VAL A 164 22.37 -7.37 13.05
N ARG A 165 21.91 -7.36 14.31
CA ARG A 165 20.49 -7.56 14.63
C ARG A 165 19.62 -6.46 14.01
N LEU A 166 20.03 -5.20 14.14
CA LEU A 166 19.33 -4.04 13.58
C LEU A 166 19.33 -4.08 12.04
N ALA A 167 20.44 -4.47 11.41
CA ALA A 167 20.52 -4.65 9.96
C ALA A 167 19.51 -5.68 9.45
N LYS A 168 19.38 -6.81 10.14
CA LYS A 168 18.39 -7.84 9.82
C LYS A 168 16.96 -7.35 10.03
N PHE A 169 16.71 -6.61 11.12
CA PHE A 169 15.38 -6.08 11.45
C PHE A 169 14.91 -5.02 10.46
N HIS A 170 15.82 -4.18 9.96
CA HIS A 170 15.51 -3.07 9.05
C HIS A 170 15.87 -3.33 7.58
N LYS A 171 16.21 -4.56 7.17
CA LYS A 171 16.67 -4.93 5.81
C LYS A 171 15.81 -4.38 4.64
N SER A 172 14.51 -4.20 4.86
CA SER A 172 13.59 -3.66 3.85
C SER A 172 13.61 -2.13 3.73
N LYS A 173 14.06 -1.41 4.76
CA LYS A 173 13.96 0.05 4.88
C LYS A 173 15.30 0.77 5.02
N ALA A 174 16.35 0.02 5.32
CA ALA A 174 17.68 0.56 5.53
C ALA A 174 18.76 -0.38 5.01
N VAL A 175 19.87 0.20 4.57
CA VAL A 175 21.08 -0.48 4.11
C VAL A 175 22.15 -0.25 5.16
N PHE A 176 22.75 -1.34 5.66
CA PHE A 176 23.78 -1.29 6.69
C PHE A 176 25.14 -1.60 6.07
N LEU A 177 26.06 -0.66 6.22
CA LEU A 177 27.42 -0.74 5.72
C LEU A 177 28.39 -0.69 6.89
N LYS A 178 29.53 -1.37 6.78
CA LYS A 178 30.64 -1.15 7.71
C LYS A 178 31.92 -0.81 6.95
N VAL A 179 32.68 0.12 7.52
CA VAL A 179 33.93 0.64 6.96
C VAL A 179 35.01 0.54 8.02
N ASP A 180 36.04 -0.23 7.72
CA ASP A 180 37.23 -0.32 8.57
C ASP A 180 38.11 0.92 8.32
N VAL A 181 38.34 1.72 9.37
CA VAL A 181 39.08 2.98 9.29
C VAL A 181 40.56 2.77 8.96
N ASP A 182 41.14 1.64 9.39
CA ASP A 182 42.55 1.31 9.13
C ASP A 182 42.75 0.90 7.67
N LYS A 183 41.75 0.25 7.07
CA LYS A 183 41.74 -0.10 5.65
C LYS A 183 41.35 1.07 4.74
N ASN A 184 40.69 2.09 5.27
CA ASN A 184 40.14 3.21 4.51
C ASN A 184 40.51 4.60 5.10
N PRO A 185 41.80 4.94 5.28
CA PRO A 185 42.21 6.13 6.02
C PRO A 185 41.82 7.45 5.32
N ASN A 186 41.94 7.52 3.99
CA ASN A 186 41.57 8.70 3.22
C ASN A 186 40.06 8.97 3.24
N LEU A 187 39.27 7.91 3.11
CA LEU A 187 37.81 7.98 3.16
C LEU A 187 37.34 8.40 4.55
N SER A 188 37.90 7.79 5.60
CA SER A 188 37.63 8.13 7.00
C SER A 188 37.92 9.61 7.29
N ARG A 189 39.04 10.13 6.78
CA ARG A 189 39.36 11.57 6.91
C ARG A 189 38.35 12.46 6.18
N SER A 190 37.92 12.08 4.98
CA SER A 190 36.95 12.86 4.19
C SER A 190 35.57 12.95 4.83
N TYR A 191 35.17 11.95 5.62
CA TYR A 191 33.92 11.93 6.37
C TYR A 191 34.06 12.38 7.83
N GLY A 192 35.25 12.88 8.22
CA GLY A 192 35.50 13.42 9.55
C GLY A 192 35.42 12.39 10.67
N ILE A 193 35.95 11.19 10.45
CA ILE A 193 35.98 10.13 11.46
C ILE A 193 37.20 10.31 12.36
N ASP A 194 36.93 10.60 13.62
CA ASP A 194 37.88 10.98 14.67
C ASP A 194 37.83 10.07 15.92
N ALA A 195 36.77 9.29 16.06
CA ALA A 195 36.58 8.31 17.12
C ALA A 195 35.74 7.12 16.61
N MET A 196 35.89 5.95 17.23
CA MET A 196 35.19 4.73 16.83
C MET A 196 34.49 4.05 18.03
N PRO A 197 33.32 3.41 17.83
CA PRO A 197 32.58 3.38 16.58
C PRO A 197 31.91 4.73 16.31
N LYS A 198 31.86 5.12 15.03
CA LYS A 198 31.10 6.29 14.58
C LYS A 198 30.09 5.84 13.54
N PHE A 199 28.85 6.23 13.69
CA PHE A 199 27.75 5.88 12.81
C PHE A 199 27.32 7.11 12.04
N LEU A 200 27.33 7.02 10.72
CA LEU A 200 26.82 8.07 9.85
C LEU A 200 25.53 7.60 9.17
N PHE A 201 24.54 8.49 9.11
CA PHE A 201 23.23 8.20 8.55
C PHE A 201 23.03 9.03 7.29
N PHE A 202 22.70 8.37 6.17
CA PHE A 202 22.48 9.01 4.88
C PHE A 202 21.13 8.68 4.30
N LYS A 203 20.56 9.63 3.54
CA LYS A 203 19.28 9.47 2.86
C LYS A 203 19.21 10.37 1.63
N GLY A 204 18.79 9.81 0.49
CA GLY A 204 18.78 10.54 -0.78
C GLY A 204 20.15 11.17 -1.11
N GLY A 205 21.25 10.50 -0.73
CA GLY A 205 22.62 10.98 -0.89
C GLY A 205 23.11 12.01 0.14
N ASN A 206 22.25 12.50 1.04
CA ASN A 206 22.61 13.53 2.03
C ASN A 206 22.80 12.93 3.43
N LYS A 207 23.77 13.45 4.21
CA LYS A 207 23.93 13.10 5.63
C LYS A 207 22.77 13.68 6.44
N VAL A 208 22.04 12.84 7.17
CA VAL A 208 20.85 13.24 7.95
C VAL A 208 21.04 13.17 9.46
N ASP A 209 22.01 12.39 9.94
CA ASP A 209 22.37 12.32 11.36
C ASP A 209 23.76 11.67 11.53
N GLU A 210 24.28 11.72 12.76
CA GLU A 210 25.51 11.02 13.16
C GLU A 210 25.51 10.65 14.65
N MET A 211 26.28 9.62 15.02
CA MET A 211 26.45 9.17 16.39
C MET A 211 27.87 8.68 16.61
N THR A 212 28.45 8.95 17.78
CA THR A 212 29.76 8.42 18.18
C THR A 212 29.61 7.62 19.48
N GLY A 213 30.24 6.45 19.54
CA GLY A 213 30.24 5.57 20.71
C GLY A 213 29.29 4.37 20.60
N ALA A 214 29.46 3.41 21.51
CA ALA A 214 28.72 2.15 21.53
C ALA A 214 27.42 2.24 22.35
N ASP A 215 26.51 3.13 21.98
CA ASP A 215 25.17 3.23 22.59
C ASP A 215 24.10 2.61 21.67
N VAL A 216 23.70 1.39 22.00
CA VAL A 216 22.69 0.62 21.27
C VAL A 216 21.33 1.33 21.25
N ARG A 217 20.92 1.94 22.37
CA ARG A 217 19.60 2.58 22.49
C ARG A 217 19.56 3.88 21.70
N GLN A 218 20.66 4.62 21.65
CA GLN A 218 20.76 5.81 20.81
C GLN A 218 20.79 5.43 19.32
N LEU A 219 21.56 4.39 18.96
CA LEU A 219 21.61 3.87 17.60
C LEU A 219 20.22 3.45 17.09
N GLU A 220 19.51 2.64 17.86
CA GLU A 220 18.15 2.18 17.52
C GLU A 220 17.18 3.36 17.36
N ARG A 221 17.19 4.33 18.29
CA ARG A 221 16.36 5.54 18.20
C ARG A 221 16.65 6.37 16.94
N LEU A 222 17.91 6.52 16.56
CA LEU A 222 18.29 7.27 15.35
C LEU A 222 17.90 6.54 14.08
N ILE A 223 18.06 5.21 14.05
CA ILE A 223 17.56 4.36 12.96
C ILE A 223 16.05 4.51 12.85
N ASP A 224 15.31 4.34 13.94
CA ASP A 224 13.85 4.47 13.94
C ASP A 224 13.39 5.85 13.50
N LYS A 225 14.01 6.92 14.01
CA LYS A 225 13.73 8.31 13.61
C LYS A 225 13.83 8.48 12.10
N HIS A 226 14.92 7.99 11.49
CA HIS A 226 15.19 8.24 10.07
C HIS A 226 14.64 7.19 9.10
N VAL A 227 14.31 6.00 9.59
CA VAL A 227 13.47 5.02 8.90
C VAL A 227 12.01 5.50 8.88
N THR A 228 11.56 6.26 9.88
CA THR A 228 10.19 6.81 9.96
C THR A 228 10.04 8.09 9.12
N LEU A 229 11.13 8.84 8.92
CA LEU A 229 11.14 10.04 8.06
C LEU A 229 11.31 9.73 6.56
N SER A 230 11.14 8.46 6.12
CA SER A 230 10.90 8.12 4.71
C SER A 230 9.51 7.54 4.64
N GLU A 231 8.59 8.32 4.08
CA GLU A 231 7.71 7.68 3.11
C GLU A 231 8.55 7.51 1.84
N PRO A 232 8.81 6.26 1.45
CA PRO A 232 7.75 5.48 0.85
C PRO A 232 7.50 4.12 1.53
N ASN A 233 6.26 4.00 2.00
CA ASN A 233 5.34 2.96 1.55
C ASN A 233 5.85 1.50 1.55
N THR A 234 5.86 0.86 2.73
CA THR A 234 5.33 -0.51 2.92
C THR A 234 5.33 -0.87 4.41
N LYS A 235 4.34 -0.35 5.15
CA LYS A 235 3.65 -1.25 6.09
C LYS A 235 2.88 -2.22 5.18
N GLN A 236 2.70 -3.47 5.58
CA GLN A 236 1.62 -4.27 5.00
C GLN A 236 0.34 -3.46 5.26
N ASN A 237 -0.09 -2.69 4.26
CA ASN A 237 -1.40 -2.12 4.25
C ASN A 237 -2.31 -3.34 4.36
N LYS A 238 -3.11 -3.41 5.44
CA LYS A 238 -4.44 -3.97 5.21
C LYS A 238 -4.92 -3.23 3.96
N PRO A 239 -5.17 -3.93 2.84
CA PRO A 239 -5.51 -3.26 1.60
C PRO A 239 -6.58 -2.25 1.96
N SER A 240 -6.33 -0.97 1.64
CA SER A 240 -7.40 0.00 1.74
C SER A 240 -8.59 -0.63 1.01
N PRO A 241 -9.82 -0.59 1.54
CA PRO A 241 -10.98 -1.08 0.81
C PRO A 241 -11.14 -0.38 -0.56
N PHE A 242 -10.35 0.67 -0.81
CA PHE A 242 -10.25 1.42 -2.06
C PHE A 242 -8.95 1.19 -2.86
N GLU A 243 -7.96 0.45 -2.34
CA GLU A 243 -6.64 0.23 -2.99
C GLU A 243 -6.73 -0.57 -4.29
N SER A 244 -7.85 -1.29 -4.47
CA SER A 244 -8.15 -2.10 -5.64
C SER A 244 -9.58 -1.87 -6.10
N ILE A 245 -9.99 -0.62 -6.33
CA ILE A 245 -11.06 -0.41 -7.31
C ILE A 245 -10.36 -0.49 -8.67
N PRO A 246 -10.31 -1.66 -9.36
CA PRO A 246 -9.92 -1.65 -10.75
C PRO A 246 -10.84 -0.65 -11.43
N ILE A 247 -10.29 0.23 -12.26
CA ILE A 247 -11.11 1.13 -13.05
C ILE A 247 -12.08 0.21 -13.83
N ASN A 248 -13.35 0.19 -13.44
CA ASN A 248 -14.33 -0.66 -14.12
C ASN A 248 -14.30 -0.23 -15.59
N ALA A 249 -14.27 -1.19 -16.54
CA ALA A 249 -14.19 -0.84 -17.97
C ALA A 249 -15.40 0.00 -18.37
N ASN A 250 -16.52 -0.22 -17.69
CA ASN A 250 -17.76 0.52 -17.85
C ASN A 250 -17.70 1.93 -17.22
N ASN A 251 -16.69 2.22 -16.39
CA ASN A 251 -16.47 3.50 -15.70
C ASN A 251 -15.25 4.27 -16.23
N VAL A 252 -14.59 3.79 -17.29
CA VAL A 252 -13.72 4.62 -18.13
C VAL A 252 -14.66 5.23 -19.15
N PRO A 253 -14.92 6.55 -19.13
CA PRO A 253 -15.65 7.16 -20.23
C PRO A 253 -14.98 6.79 -21.54
N VAL A 254 -15.77 6.49 -22.57
CA VAL A 254 -15.24 6.26 -23.91
C VAL A 254 -14.80 7.63 -24.45
N TYR A 255 -13.60 8.06 -24.05
CA TYR A 255 -12.99 9.31 -24.51
C TYR A 255 -12.50 9.24 -25.96
N ALA A 256 -12.70 8.10 -26.64
CA ALA A 256 -12.24 7.79 -28.00
C ALA A 256 -12.73 8.78 -29.08
N LYS A 257 -13.61 9.73 -28.75
CA LYS A 257 -14.10 10.78 -29.64
C LYS A 257 -14.07 12.19 -29.04
N ALA A 258 -13.49 12.38 -27.86
CA ALA A 258 -13.78 13.57 -27.07
C ALA A 258 -13.21 14.88 -27.64
N GLN A 259 -12.23 14.84 -28.56
CA GLN A 259 -11.51 16.02 -29.10
C GLN A 259 -11.44 17.15 -28.06
N LEU A 260 -10.95 16.80 -26.87
CA LEU A 260 -11.06 17.67 -25.70
C LEU A 260 -10.38 19.00 -26.02
N ASP A 261 -9.27 18.96 -26.74
CA ASP A 261 -8.57 20.14 -27.22
C ASP A 261 -8.28 20.04 -28.72
N LYS A 262 -8.31 21.19 -29.39
CA LYS A 262 -7.96 21.34 -30.81
C LYS A 262 -6.47 21.59 -31.00
N ASN A 263 -5.76 22.02 -29.95
CA ASN A 263 -4.31 22.14 -29.96
C ASN A 263 -3.68 20.73 -29.97
N ALA A 264 -2.81 20.47 -30.94
CA ALA A 264 -2.23 19.15 -31.18
C ALA A 264 -1.37 18.65 -30.00
N ASP A 265 -0.59 19.53 -29.37
CA ASP A 265 0.28 19.17 -28.25
C ASP A 265 -0.55 18.79 -27.02
N ASN A 266 -1.58 19.57 -26.75
CA ASN A 266 -2.52 19.30 -25.66
C ASN A 266 -3.30 17.99 -25.89
N ALA A 267 -3.77 17.77 -27.12
CA ALA A 267 -4.44 16.52 -27.49
C ALA A 267 -3.53 15.31 -27.28
N GLN A 268 -2.25 15.42 -27.63
CA GLN A 268 -1.27 14.34 -27.42
C GLN A 268 -1.08 14.02 -25.93
N LEU A 269 -1.00 15.02 -25.05
CA LEU A 269 -0.90 14.81 -23.60
C LEU A 269 -2.15 14.13 -23.03
N ILE A 270 -3.33 14.51 -23.51
CA ILE A 270 -4.59 13.85 -23.12
C ILE A 270 -4.59 12.39 -23.57
N ASP A 271 -4.20 12.10 -24.81
CA ASP A 271 -4.16 10.74 -25.34
C ASP A 271 -3.19 9.86 -24.53
N GLN A 272 -2.04 10.39 -24.10
CA GLN A 272 -1.12 9.70 -23.21
C GLN A 272 -1.75 9.37 -21.85
N ILE A 273 -2.50 10.31 -21.25
CA ILE A 273 -3.26 10.05 -20.03
C ILE A 273 -4.27 8.92 -20.26
N LEU A 274 -5.05 9.00 -21.35
CA LEU A 274 -6.10 8.03 -21.65
C LEU A 274 -5.55 6.63 -21.88
N GLN A 275 -4.49 6.49 -22.68
CA GLN A 275 -3.81 5.23 -22.93
C GLN A 275 -3.27 4.62 -21.63
N THR A 276 -2.69 5.47 -20.77
CA THR A 276 -2.18 5.06 -19.46
C THR A 276 -3.29 4.52 -18.57
N LEU A 277 -4.39 5.27 -18.42
CA LEU A 277 -5.50 4.89 -17.55
C LEU A 277 -6.30 3.68 -18.09
N GLN A 278 -6.28 3.44 -19.41
CA GLN A 278 -6.89 2.25 -20.00
C GLN A 278 -6.13 0.95 -19.68
N ASN A 279 -4.82 1.02 -19.39
CA ASN A 279 -4.00 -0.14 -19.05
C ASN A 279 -4.14 -0.55 -17.57
N LYS A 280 -5.25 -1.23 -17.24
CA LYS A 280 -5.63 -1.56 -15.87
C LYS A 280 -4.65 -2.41 -15.07
N THR A 281 -3.78 -3.17 -15.75
CA THR A 281 -2.85 -4.10 -15.09
C THR A 281 -1.56 -3.43 -14.65
N THR A 282 -1.07 -2.46 -15.41
CA THR A 282 0.26 -1.87 -15.19
C THR A 282 0.26 -0.34 -15.15
N TYR A 283 -0.89 0.34 -15.14
CA TYR A 283 -0.94 1.81 -15.01
C TYR A 283 -0.30 2.35 -13.72
N HIS A 284 -0.09 1.51 -12.70
CA HIS A 284 0.64 1.93 -11.51
C HIS A 284 2.15 2.04 -11.72
N GLN A 285 2.68 1.45 -12.79
CA GLN A 285 4.09 1.42 -13.14
C GLN A 285 4.43 2.39 -14.28
N SER A 286 3.43 2.97 -14.94
CA SER A 286 3.60 3.98 -15.97
C SER A 286 3.99 5.34 -15.40
N THR A 287 4.56 6.18 -16.26
CA THR A 287 5.00 7.53 -15.91
C THR A 287 4.11 8.57 -16.59
N LEU A 288 3.59 9.50 -15.78
CA LEU A 288 2.98 10.74 -16.24
C LEU A 288 3.75 11.91 -15.63
N GLY A 289 4.17 12.85 -16.46
CA GLY A 289 4.95 14.03 -16.05
C GLY A 289 4.10 15.25 -15.67
N GLU A 290 4.71 16.27 -15.06
CA GLU A 290 4.03 17.49 -14.57
C GLU A 290 3.17 18.20 -15.63
N LYS A 291 3.65 18.28 -16.88
CA LYS A 291 2.90 18.90 -17.99
C LYS A 291 1.50 18.33 -18.17
N HIS A 292 1.30 17.04 -17.89
CA HIS A 292 -0.02 16.40 -17.96
C HIS A 292 -0.97 16.97 -16.90
N PHE A 293 -0.47 17.16 -15.68
CA PHE A 293 -1.28 17.64 -14.55
C PHE A 293 -1.55 19.13 -14.65
N GLU A 294 -0.56 19.91 -15.11
CA GLU A 294 -0.72 21.33 -15.42
C GLU A 294 -1.78 21.57 -16.49
N LEU A 295 -1.79 20.76 -17.55
CA LEU A 295 -2.80 20.82 -18.60
C LEU A 295 -4.21 20.59 -18.03
N ILE A 296 -4.39 19.50 -17.27
CA ILE A 296 -5.67 19.15 -16.65
C ILE A 296 -6.14 20.23 -15.67
N ALA A 297 -5.22 20.80 -14.88
CA ALA A 297 -5.53 21.91 -13.99
C ALA A 297 -5.93 23.17 -14.78
N ASN A 298 -5.24 23.49 -15.87
CA ASN A 298 -5.62 24.63 -16.71
C ASN A 298 -7.03 24.45 -17.30
N TYR A 299 -7.36 23.23 -17.75
CA TYR A 299 -8.72 22.92 -18.20
C TYR A 299 -9.73 23.12 -17.10
N ALA A 300 -9.50 22.59 -15.90
CA ALA A 300 -10.43 22.78 -14.77
C ALA A 300 -10.73 24.27 -14.50
N LYS A 301 -9.85 25.20 -14.88
CA LYS A 301 -10.01 26.65 -14.66
C LYS A 301 -10.95 27.27 -15.69
N ASN A 302 -10.74 26.87 -16.94
CA ASN A 302 -11.23 27.59 -18.11
C ASN A 302 -12.21 26.76 -18.96
N TRP A 303 -12.51 25.51 -18.57
CA TRP A 303 -13.38 24.63 -19.35
C TRP A 303 -14.83 25.14 -19.37
N PRO A 304 -15.51 25.04 -20.53
CA PRO A 304 -16.94 25.28 -20.60
C PRO A 304 -17.73 24.30 -19.71
N GLU A 305 -18.88 24.74 -19.19
CA GLU A 305 -19.72 23.94 -18.28
C GLU A 305 -20.19 22.61 -18.90
N LYS A 306 -20.63 22.64 -20.17
CA LYS A 306 -21.19 21.45 -20.85
C LYS A 306 -20.25 20.23 -20.83
N PRO A 307 -18.97 20.33 -21.22
CA PRO A 307 -18.01 19.22 -21.13
C PRO A 307 -17.35 19.06 -19.74
N LEU A 308 -17.65 19.89 -18.76
CA LEU A 308 -16.95 19.89 -17.47
C LEU A 308 -17.10 18.57 -16.70
N CYS A 309 -18.27 17.92 -16.78
CA CYS A 309 -18.49 16.61 -16.13
C CYS A 309 -17.54 15.53 -16.69
N VAL A 310 -17.23 15.58 -17.99
CA VAL A 310 -16.32 14.63 -18.64
C VAL A 310 -14.89 14.82 -18.13
N LEU A 311 -14.48 16.09 -17.98
CA LEU A 311 -13.17 16.44 -17.41
C LEU A 311 -13.07 16.04 -15.93
N LEU A 312 -14.09 16.31 -15.12
CA LEU A 312 -14.10 15.94 -13.71
C LEU A 312 -14.08 14.42 -13.52
N ASP A 313 -14.77 13.67 -14.39
CA ASP A 313 -14.71 12.21 -14.36
C ASP A 313 -13.32 11.68 -14.78
N LEU A 314 -12.65 12.37 -15.71
CA LEU A 314 -11.25 12.06 -16.05
C LEU A 314 -10.33 12.30 -14.84
N ILE A 315 -10.47 13.45 -14.19
CA ILE A 315 -9.70 13.79 -12.98
C ILE A 315 -9.94 12.74 -11.89
N ARG A 316 -11.20 12.33 -11.68
CA ARG A 316 -11.57 11.31 -10.68
C ARG A 316 -10.77 10.03 -10.87
N VAL A 317 -10.60 9.57 -12.11
CA VAL A 317 -9.81 8.37 -12.40
C VAL A 317 -8.31 8.66 -12.34
N LEU A 318 -7.88 9.80 -12.87
CA LEU A 318 -6.48 10.21 -12.94
C LEU A 318 -5.83 10.29 -11.55
N VAL A 319 -6.51 10.83 -10.53
CA VAL A 319 -5.95 10.96 -9.17
C VAL A 319 -5.63 9.62 -8.49
N LEU A 320 -6.09 8.49 -9.03
CA LEU A 320 -5.69 7.15 -8.57
C LEU A 320 -4.28 6.74 -9.06
N HIS A 321 -3.77 7.37 -10.12
CA HIS A 321 -2.42 7.13 -10.64
C HIS A 321 -1.36 7.68 -9.66
N PRO A 322 -0.24 6.97 -9.39
CA PRO A 322 0.78 7.41 -8.44
C PRO A 322 1.29 8.83 -8.70
N ASN A 323 1.73 9.13 -9.92
CA ASN A 323 2.26 10.44 -10.27
C ASN A 323 1.23 11.57 -10.10
N ALA A 324 -0.03 11.33 -10.51
CA ALA A 324 -1.07 12.35 -10.40
C ALA A 324 -1.44 12.60 -8.93
N SER A 325 -1.56 11.54 -8.13
CA SER A 325 -1.79 11.67 -6.70
C SER A 325 -0.69 12.49 -6.02
N ALA A 326 0.58 12.24 -6.36
CA ALA A 326 1.71 12.99 -5.81
C ALA A 326 1.67 14.46 -6.24
N ALA A 327 1.28 14.75 -7.49
CA ALA A 327 1.11 16.12 -7.97
C ALA A 327 -0.01 16.86 -7.21
N TYR A 328 -1.17 16.22 -7.01
CA TYR A 328 -2.28 16.79 -6.24
C TYR A 328 -1.95 16.96 -4.76
N ALA A 329 -1.10 16.11 -4.18
CA ALA A 329 -0.62 16.28 -2.80
C ALA A 329 0.34 17.46 -2.64
N LYS A 330 1.16 17.74 -3.67
CA LYS A 330 2.13 18.84 -3.66
C LYS A 330 1.50 20.19 -3.99
N ASN A 331 0.46 20.21 -4.81
CA ASN A 331 -0.11 21.44 -5.35
C ASN A 331 -1.55 21.66 -4.87
N LYS A 332 -1.69 22.39 -3.75
CA LYS A 332 -2.99 22.76 -3.17
C LYS A 332 -3.90 23.52 -4.16
N ALA A 333 -3.32 24.26 -5.12
CA ALA A 333 -4.10 25.02 -6.09
C ALA A 333 -5.02 24.13 -6.94
N TYR A 334 -4.61 22.88 -7.23
CA TYR A 334 -5.44 21.94 -7.96
C TYR A 334 -6.70 21.54 -7.17
N VAL A 335 -6.56 21.35 -5.86
CA VAL A 335 -7.68 21.04 -4.97
C VAL A 335 -8.57 22.26 -4.76
N ASP A 336 -7.97 23.44 -4.54
CA ASP A 336 -8.72 24.69 -4.37
C ASP A 336 -9.59 25.00 -5.59
N GLN A 337 -9.07 24.73 -6.79
CA GLN A 337 -9.80 24.86 -8.03
C GLN A 337 -11.03 23.96 -8.13
N LEU A 338 -10.95 22.71 -7.65
CA LEU A 338 -12.12 21.82 -7.57
C LEU A 338 -13.21 22.38 -6.65
N VAL A 339 -12.81 23.02 -5.55
CA VAL A 339 -13.74 23.71 -4.64
C VAL A 339 -14.36 24.92 -5.33
N GLN A 340 -13.56 25.73 -6.04
CA GLN A 340 -14.08 26.89 -6.78
C GLN A 340 -15.10 26.47 -7.86
N ILE A 341 -14.84 25.38 -8.57
CA ILE A 341 -15.80 24.78 -9.52
C ILE A 341 -17.10 24.41 -8.79
N SER A 342 -17.00 23.77 -7.62
CA SER A 342 -18.16 23.36 -6.84
C SER A 342 -18.99 24.54 -6.35
N LEU A 343 -18.34 25.64 -5.96
CA LEU A 343 -19.03 26.88 -5.58
C LEU A 343 -19.73 27.53 -6.78
N LYS A 344 -19.02 27.63 -7.93
CA LYS A 344 -19.54 28.21 -9.17
C LYS A 344 -20.76 27.46 -9.69
N TYR A 345 -20.73 26.13 -9.65
CA TYR A 345 -21.80 25.26 -10.14
C TYR A 345 -22.53 24.55 -8.98
N SER A 346 -22.79 25.27 -7.89
CA SER A 346 -23.37 24.73 -6.65
C SER A 346 -24.78 24.14 -6.78
N LYS A 347 -25.48 24.42 -7.88
CA LYS A 347 -26.79 23.82 -8.21
C LYS A 347 -26.69 22.57 -9.10
N ASN A 348 -25.49 22.21 -9.56
CA ASN A 348 -25.28 21.07 -10.45
C ASN A 348 -24.78 19.86 -9.66
N ASP A 349 -25.73 18.98 -9.30
CA ASP A 349 -25.43 17.80 -8.48
C ASP A 349 -24.45 16.82 -9.12
N THR A 350 -24.41 16.76 -10.45
CA THR A 350 -23.44 15.88 -11.14
C THR A 350 -22.01 16.37 -10.92
N ILE A 351 -21.80 17.69 -11.03
CA ILE A 351 -20.50 18.31 -10.76
C ILE A 351 -20.12 18.11 -9.29
N LEU A 352 -21.04 18.40 -8.36
CA LEU A 352 -20.78 18.23 -6.93
C LEU A 352 -20.44 16.79 -6.56
N CYS A 353 -21.19 15.81 -7.08
CA CYS A 353 -20.95 14.40 -6.85
C CYS A 353 -19.58 13.96 -7.42
N LEU A 354 -19.22 14.41 -8.63
CA LEU A 354 -17.92 14.11 -9.22
C LEU A 354 -16.77 14.71 -8.42
N VAL A 355 -16.88 15.97 -7.98
CA VAL A 355 -15.87 16.58 -7.12
C VAL A 355 -15.74 15.82 -5.81
N CYS A 356 -16.84 15.44 -5.17
CA CYS A 356 -16.79 14.61 -3.95
C CYS A 356 -16.06 13.29 -4.20
N ARG A 357 -16.30 12.64 -5.36
CA ARG A 357 -15.60 11.41 -5.74
C ARG A 357 -14.12 11.61 -6.03
N ILE A 358 -13.70 12.76 -6.55
CA ILE A 358 -12.28 13.11 -6.68
C ILE A 358 -11.65 13.19 -5.27
N PHE A 359 -12.29 13.89 -4.34
CA PHE A 359 -11.83 13.99 -2.95
C PHE A 359 -11.72 12.62 -2.28
N ILE A 360 -12.70 11.73 -2.45
CA ILE A 360 -12.63 10.35 -1.95
C ILE A 360 -11.41 9.62 -2.53
N ASN A 361 -11.20 9.72 -3.84
CA ASN A 361 -10.09 9.03 -4.50
C ASN A 361 -8.71 9.57 -4.08
N LEU A 362 -8.61 10.84 -3.66
CA LEU A 362 -7.38 11.38 -3.08
C LEU A 362 -6.98 10.66 -1.77
N PHE A 363 -7.89 9.97 -1.06
CA PHE A 363 -7.50 9.16 0.11
C PHE A 363 -6.82 7.83 -0.23
N SER A 364 -6.75 7.45 -1.52
CA SER A 364 -6.29 6.12 -1.93
C SER A 364 -4.80 5.88 -1.62
N ARG A 365 -3.97 6.93 -1.56
CA ARG A 365 -2.52 6.83 -1.40
C ARG A 365 -2.00 7.56 -0.17
N GLN A 366 -0.88 7.12 0.36
CA GLN A 366 -0.31 7.62 1.61
C GLN A 366 0.06 9.11 1.54
N VAL A 367 0.77 9.50 0.47
CA VAL A 367 1.20 10.88 0.22
C VAL A 367 0.02 11.86 0.18
N THR A 368 -1.07 11.49 -0.51
CA THR A 368 -2.26 12.33 -0.58
C THR A 368 -3.07 12.32 0.72
N ARG A 369 -3.14 11.21 1.47
CA ARG A 369 -3.78 11.17 2.79
C ARG A 369 -3.17 12.18 3.76
N GLN A 370 -1.85 12.32 3.76
CA GLN A 370 -1.18 13.34 4.56
C GLN A 370 -1.57 14.75 4.11
N ALA A 371 -1.57 15.01 2.80
CA ALA A 371 -1.97 16.30 2.25
C ALA A 371 -3.44 16.65 2.58
N MET A 372 -4.33 15.66 2.62
CA MET A 372 -5.76 15.86 2.94
C MET A 372 -5.98 16.49 4.32
N LYS A 373 -5.06 16.35 5.30
CA LYS A 373 -5.13 17.12 6.55
C LYS A 373 -5.13 18.63 6.28
N THR A 374 -4.20 19.09 5.44
CA THR A 374 -4.09 20.51 5.08
C THR A 374 -5.24 21.01 4.20
N TYR A 375 -5.96 20.08 3.56
CA TYR A 375 -7.12 20.38 2.71
C TYR A 375 -8.45 20.32 3.45
N PHE A 376 -8.46 20.11 4.76
CA PHE A 376 -9.71 20.08 5.53
C PHE A 376 -10.58 21.34 5.39
N PRO A 377 -10.04 22.58 5.33
CA PRO A 377 -10.84 23.78 5.07
C PRO A 377 -11.62 23.75 3.73
N SER A 378 -11.08 23.04 2.73
CA SER A 378 -11.75 22.82 1.44
C SER A 378 -12.98 21.93 1.62
N VAL A 379 -12.93 20.95 2.53
CA VAL A 379 -14.04 20.05 2.87
C VAL A 379 -15.12 20.78 3.66
N GLU A 380 -14.75 21.66 4.60
CA GLU A 380 -15.70 22.55 5.29
C GLU A 380 -16.45 23.44 4.29
N THR A 381 -15.77 23.89 3.24
CA THR A 381 -16.39 24.68 2.16
C THR A 381 -17.36 23.84 1.33
N LEU A 382 -16.98 22.60 0.98
CA LEU A 382 -17.87 21.66 0.28
C LEU A 382 -19.11 21.32 1.11
N ALA A 383 -18.99 21.22 2.45
CA ALA A 383 -20.10 20.93 3.34
C ALA A 383 -21.29 21.89 3.14
N LYS A 384 -20.98 23.19 3.01
CA LYS A 384 -21.97 24.27 2.87
C LYS A 384 -22.89 24.11 1.66
N ILE A 385 -22.40 23.44 0.62
CA ILE A 385 -23.11 23.22 -0.66
C ILE A 385 -23.60 21.78 -0.80
N CYS A 386 -22.77 20.78 -0.53
CA CYS A 386 -23.11 19.38 -0.74
C CYS A 386 -24.20 18.88 0.20
N MET A 387 -24.24 19.36 1.45
CA MET A 387 -25.27 18.95 2.42
C MET A 387 -26.67 19.50 2.08
N LYS A 388 -26.73 20.57 1.28
CA LYS A 388 -28.00 21.19 0.82
C LYS A 388 -28.49 20.63 -0.52
N SER A 389 -27.71 19.74 -1.15
CA SER A 389 -28.06 19.12 -2.42
C SER A 389 -29.32 18.26 -2.27
N GLU A 390 -30.22 18.34 -3.26
CA GLU A 390 -31.40 17.47 -3.34
C GLU A 390 -31.03 16.03 -3.75
N ALA A 391 -29.92 15.85 -4.46
CA ALA A 391 -29.46 14.54 -4.92
C ALA A 391 -28.83 13.71 -3.79
N VAL A 392 -29.45 12.56 -3.52
CA VAL A 392 -28.96 11.54 -2.57
C VAL A 392 -27.50 11.14 -2.85
N ASN A 393 -27.14 11.00 -4.13
CA ASN A 393 -25.78 10.63 -4.53
C ASN A 393 -24.71 11.65 -4.12
N THR A 394 -25.04 12.95 -4.15
CA THR A 394 -24.12 14.02 -3.74
C THR A 394 -23.94 14.02 -2.24
N ARG A 395 -25.04 13.97 -1.47
CA ARG A 395 -24.98 13.88 -0.01
C ARG A 395 -24.25 12.63 0.46
N SER A 396 -24.57 11.47 -0.13
CA SER A 396 -23.89 10.19 0.13
C SER A 396 -22.39 10.21 -0.18
N ALA A 397 -21.99 10.90 -1.25
CA ALA A 397 -20.58 11.08 -1.60
C ALA A 397 -19.87 12.03 -0.63
N PHE A 398 -20.55 13.09 -0.18
CA PHE A 398 -19.98 14.00 0.83
C PHE A 398 -19.78 13.30 2.18
N VAL A 399 -20.77 12.54 2.67
CA VAL A 399 -20.60 11.72 3.89
C VAL A 399 -19.44 10.72 3.72
N GLN A 400 -19.25 10.17 2.52
CA GLN A 400 -18.12 9.28 2.24
C GLN A 400 -16.75 9.98 2.38
N ILE A 401 -16.64 11.29 2.08
CA ILE A 401 -15.41 12.06 2.36
C ILE A 401 -15.18 12.09 3.88
N LEU A 402 -16.21 12.38 4.66
CA LEU A 402 -16.12 12.38 6.13
C LEU A 402 -15.74 10.98 6.65
N SER A 403 -16.25 9.91 6.05
CA SER A 403 -15.85 8.53 6.36
C SER A 403 -14.36 8.28 6.10
N CYS A 404 -13.81 8.84 5.01
CA CYS A 404 -12.38 8.74 4.72
C CYS A 404 -11.52 9.42 5.80
N TYR A 405 -11.93 10.59 6.28
CA TYR A 405 -11.25 11.27 7.40
C TYR A 405 -11.38 10.48 8.71
N ALA A 406 -12.59 10.02 9.05
CA ALA A 406 -12.82 9.21 10.24
C ALA A 406 -11.93 7.97 10.28
N PHE A 407 -11.87 7.23 9.16
CA PHE A 407 -11.01 6.05 9.06
C PHE A 407 -9.53 6.41 9.14
N TYR A 408 -9.12 7.51 8.51
CA TYR A 408 -7.74 7.98 8.55
C TYR A 408 -7.28 8.27 9.99
N TRP A 409 -8.03 9.05 10.76
CA TRP A 409 -7.68 9.34 12.16
C TRP A 409 -7.80 8.12 13.07
N HIS A 410 -8.75 7.23 12.80
CA HIS A 410 -8.86 5.96 13.50
C HIS A 410 -7.58 5.13 13.34
N VAL A 411 -7.05 5.01 12.12
CA VAL A 411 -5.81 4.27 11.84
C VAL A 411 -4.57 5.00 12.34
N ALA A 412 -4.56 6.34 12.29
CA ALA A 412 -3.45 7.16 12.77
C ALA A 412 -3.40 7.27 14.31
N ASN A 413 -4.45 6.85 15.02
CA ASN A 413 -4.63 7.06 16.46
C ASN A 413 -4.63 8.56 16.86
N GLU A 414 -5.22 9.40 16.01
CA GLU A 414 -5.29 10.87 16.15
C GLU A 414 -6.76 11.34 16.27
N LYS A 415 -7.61 10.58 16.96
CA LYS A 415 -9.07 10.80 16.97
C LYS A 415 -9.55 12.04 17.72
N GLU A 416 -8.70 12.64 18.54
CA GLU A 416 -9.05 13.78 19.41
C GLU A 416 -8.39 15.08 18.95
N SER A 417 -8.17 15.21 17.64
CA SER A 417 -7.79 16.46 17.02
C SER A 417 -8.98 17.42 16.88
N LEU A 418 -8.69 18.71 16.69
CA LEU A 418 -9.71 19.71 16.36
C LEU A 418 -10.49 19.34 15.10
N ASP A 419 -9.81 18.80 14.08
CA ASP A 419 -10.44 18.43 12.81
C ASP A 419 -11.39 17.23 12.96
N SER A 420 -11.07 16.26 13.80
CA SER A 420 -11.99 15.14 14.13
C SER A 420 -13.24 15.60 14.88
N LEU A 421 -13.12 16.60 15.75
CA LEU A 421 -14.28 17.23 16.38
C LEU A 421 -15.14 17.97 15.35
N LYS A 422 -14.52 18.69 14.42
CA LYS A 422 -15.23 19.35 13.32
C LYS A 422 -15.95 18.35 12.41
N VAL A 423 -15.33 17.21 12.07
CA VAL A 423 -16.00 16.14 11.32
C VAL A 423 -17.18 15.58 12.10
N SER A 424 -17.04 15.39 13.41
CA SER A 424 -18.14 14.93 14.27
C SER A 424 -19.32 15.88 14.24
N HIS A 425 -19.07 17.20 14.31
CA HIS A 425 -20.10 18.22 14.15
C HIS A 425 -20.74 18.19 12.75
N LEU A 426 -19.94 18.10 11.68
CA LEU A 426 -20.46 18.01 10.31
C LEU A 426 -21.34 16.77 10.10
N LEU A 427 -21.03 15.65 10.75
CA LEU A 427 -21.85 14.44 10.70
C LEU A 427 -23.20 14.63 11.41
N ILE A 428 -23.22 15.32 12.55
CA ILE A 428 -24.47 15.71 13.23
C ILE A 428 -25.31 16.60 12.31
N ASP A 429 -24.70 17.64 11.71
CA ASP A 429 -25.40 18.52 10.77
C ASP A 429 -25.95 17.75 9.55
N CYS A 430 -25.23 16.71 9.09
CA CYS A 430 -25.71 15.83 8.02
C CYS A 430 -26.93 15.03 8.48
N LEU A 431 -26.84 14.39 9.65
CA LEU A 431 -27.91 13.57 10.22
C LEU A 431 -29.18 14.38 10.51
N ASP A 432 -29.02 15.57 11.07
CA ASP A 432 -30.13 16.45 11.43
C ASP A 432 -31.01 16.81 10.23
N LYS A 433 -30.44 16.90 9.03
CA LYS A 433 -31.18 17.28 7.81
C LYS A 433 -31.54 16.11 6.90
N GLU A 434 -30.93 14.94 7.11
CA GLU A 434 -31.04 13.84 6.17
C GLU A 434 -32.43 13.18 6.20
N GLN A 435 -32.95 12.90 5.01
CA GLN A 435 -34.25 12.26 4.77
C GLN A 435 -34.09 10.87 4.13
N ASP A 436 -32.94 10.59 3.53
CA ASP A 436 -32.66 9.28 2.92
C ASP A 436 -32.00 8.33 3.93
N ALA A 437 -32.63 7.17 4.13
CA ALA A 437 -32.17 6.17 5.10
C ALA A 437 -30.75 5.67 4.80
N SER A 438 -30.36 5.53 3.54
CA SER A 438 -29.04 5.01 3.17
C SER A 438 -27.92 6.00 3.50
N VAL A 439 -28.19 7.30 3.36
CA VAL A 439 -27.23 8.35 3.73
C VAL A 439 -27.18 8.50 5.25
N ALA A 440 -28.32 8.44 5.94
CA ALA A 440 -28.39 8.47 7.39
C ALA A 440 -27.59 7.32 8.03
N ILE A 441 -27.77 6.08 7.55
CA ILE A 441 -27.00 4.93 8.01
C ILE A 441 -25.50 5.16 7.81
N LYS A 442 -25.08 5.66 6.64
CA LYS A 442 -23.66 5.94 6.38
C LYS A 442 -23.10 6.98 7.36
N ALA A 443 -23.85 8.04 7.65
CA ALA A 443 -23.44 9.05 8.61
C ALA A 443 -23.37 8.49 10.04
N ILE A 444 -24.36 7.69 10.48
CA ILE A 444 -24.36 7.02 11.80
C ILE A 444 -23.13 6.11 11.95
N VAL A 445 -22.86 5.25 10.96
CA VAL A 445 -21.69 4.35 10.96
C VAL A 445 -20.38 5.14 11.00
N THR A 446 -20.33 6.26 10.28
CA THR A 446 -19.16 7.14 10.27
C THR A 446 -18.94 7.78 11.64
N THR A 447 -19.99 8.28 12.29
CA THR A 447 -19.93 8.81 13.65
C THR A 447 -19.45 7.73 14.63
N GLY A 448 -20.00 6.51 14.54
CA GLY A 448 -19.56 5.38 15.36
C GLY A 448 -18.08 5.03 15.19
N THR A 449 -17.53 5.20 13.98
CA THR A 449 -16.10 4.97 13.70
C THR A 449 -15.19 5.96 14.46
N LEU A 450 -15.65 7.20 14.64
CA LEU A 450 -14.94 8.22 15.42
C LEU A 450 -15.08 7.99 16.92
N VAL A 451 -16.27 7.61 17.38
CA VAL A 451 -16.57 7.32 18.79
C VAL A 451 -15.82 6.11 19.31
N PHE A 452 -15.67 5.06 18.49
CA PHE A 452 -15.05 3.81 18.91
C PHE A 452 -13.67 4.06 19.54
N ARG A 453 -13.50 3.78 20.84
CA ARG A 453 -12.28 4.06 21.62
C ARG A 453 -11.82 5.52 21.53
N SER A 454 -12.74 6.46 21.69
CA SER A 454 -12.43 7.88 21.92
C SER A 454 -13.48 8.51 22.84
N GLU A 455 -13.13 8.61 24.11
CA GLU A 455 -13.99 9.24 25.11
C GLU A 455 -14.21 10.73 24.81
N GLY A 456 -13.18 11.44 24.33
CA GLY A 456 -13.28 12.85 23.98
C GLY A 456 -14.32 13.12 22.89
N ILE A 457 -14.38 12.29 21.85
CA ILE A 457 -15.43 12.40 20.83
C ILE A 457 -16.81 12.04 21.40
N ALA A 458 -16.92 10.99 22.21
CA ALA A 458 -18.20 10.62 22.84
C ALA A 458 -18.75 11.75 23.74
N GLN A 459 -17.89 12.40 24.53
CA GLN A 459 -18.24 13.58 25.32
C GLN A 459 -18.66 14.76 24.44
N ALA A 460 -17.93 15.05 23.37
CA ALA A 460 -18.28 16.12 22.44
C ALA A 460 -19.65 15.92 21.77
N LEU A 461 -19.96 14.70 21.34
CA LEU A 461 -21.27 14.39 20.75
C LEU A 461 -22.42 14.55 21.75
N ARG A 462 -22.19 14.22 23.03
CA ARG A 462 -23.17 14.48 24.11
C ARG A 462 -23.41 15.98 24.32
N LEU A 463 -22.37 16.80 24.23
CA LEU A 463 -22.50 18.27 24.27
C LEU A 463 -23.27 18.85 23.06
N PHE A 464 -23.33 18.10 21.96
CA PHE A 464 -24.13 18.46 20.78
C PHE A 464 -25.54 17.82 20.79
N ASP A 465 -26.01 17.33 21.94
CA ASP A 465 -27.34 16.73 22.12
C ASP A 465 -27.65 15.58 21.14
N ILE A 466 -26.64 14.79 20.78
CA ILE A 466 -26.80 13.69 19.82
C ILE A 466 -27.88 12.70 20.22
N ASP A 467 -28.09 12.45 21.52
CA ASP A 467 -29.10 11.51 22.00
C ASP A 467 -30.52 11.95 21.61
N MET A 468 -30.81 13.25 21.74
CA MET A 468 -32.11 13.81 21.34
C MET A 468 -32.31 13.72 19.83
N LEU A 469 -31.26 14.00 19.05
CA LEU A 469 -31.30 13.84 17.60
C LEU A 469 -31.56 12.38 17.22
N LEU A 470 -30.84 11.41 17.78
CA LEU A 470 -31.02 9.99 17.49
C LEU A 470 -32.42 9.49 17.85
N ILE A 471 -32.99 9.96 18.98
CA ILE A 471 -34.38 9.66 19.35
C ILE A 471 -35.37 10.23 18.33
N HIS A 472 -35.20 11.49 17.92
CA HIS A 472 -36.06 12.12 16.92
C HIS A 472 -35.98 11.39 15.57
N LEU A 473 -34.76 11.06 15.11
CA LEU A 473 -34.54 10.28 13.90
C LEU A 473 -35.25 8.93 13.97
N LYS A 474 -35.14 8.21 15.09
CA LYS A 474 -35.76 6.89 15.29
C LYS A 474 -37.28 6.96 15.37
N LYS A 475 -37.84 7.90 16.13
CA LYS A 475 -39.29 7.95 16.42
C LYS A 475 -40.11 8.64 15.36
N GLU A 476 -39.54 9.66 14.71
CA GLU A 476 -40.30 10.51 13.80
C GLU A 476 -39.87 10.25 12.36
N ARG A 477 -38.62 10.56 12.02
CA ARG A 477 -38.16 10.59 10.62
C ARG A 477 -38.04 9.21 9.98
N PHE A 478 -37.43 8.27 10.70
CA PHE A 478 -37.12 6.92 10.21
C PHE A 478 -37.95 5.85 10.91
N SER A 479 -39.12 6.19 11.46
CA SER A 479 -40.00 5.30 12.24
C SER A 479 -40.34 3.94 11.60
N LYS A 480 -40.30 3.86 10.26
CA LYS A 480 -40.57 2.65 9.48
C LYS A 480 -39.31 1.90 9.01
N HIS A 481 -38.11 2.41 9.33
CA HIS A 481 -36.83 1.89 8.87
C HIS A 481 -36.11 1.12 9.98
N SER A 482 -36.43 -0.18 10.12
CA SER A 482 -35.83 -1.06 11.14
C SER A 482 -34.31 -1.19 11.02
N ASP A 483 -33.79 -1.05 9.82
CA ASP A 483 -32.36 -1.02 9.52
C ASP A 483 -31.69 0.21 10.13
N VAL A 484 -32.25 1.41 9.94
CA VAL A 484 -31.76 2.65 10.57
C VAL A 484 -31.78 2.53 12.08
N HIS A 485 -32.85 1.99 12.66
CA HIS A 485 -33.00 1.79 14.10
C HIS A 485 -31.85 0.98 14.71
N LYS A 486 -31.44 -0.09 14.03
CA LYS A 486 -30.34 -0.94 14.49
C LYS A 486 -29.04 -0.14 14.62
N TYR A 487 -28.70 0.68 13.62
CA TYR A 487 -27.49 1.49 13.65
C TYR A 487 -27.57 2.62 14.69
N ILE A 488 -28.75 3.21 14.89
CA ILE A 488 -28.98 4.17 15.97
C ILE A 488 -28.69 3.52 17.32
N ASP A 489 -29.23 2.33 17.58
CA ASP A 489 -29.04 1.62 18.84
C ASP A 489 -27.56 1.25 19.09
N GLU A 490 -26.85 0.81 18.04
CA GLU A 490 -25.40 0.56 18.11
C GLU A 490 -24.61 1.83 18.43
N LEU A 491 -24.93 2.97 17.79
CA LEU A 491 -24.26 4.24 18.06
C LEU A 491 -24.56 4.77 19.47
N THR A 492 -25.82 4.74 19.91
CA THR A 492 -26.20 5.13 21.27
C THR A 492 -25.49 4.28 22.31
N SER A 493 -25.35 2.97 22.07
CA SER A 493 -24.56 2.11 22.95
C SER A 493 -23.08 2.51 22.97
N ALA A 494 -22.48 2.80 21.80
CA ALA A 494 -21.08 3.16 21.70
C ALA A 494 -20.75 4.51 22.38
N ILE A 495 -21.66 5.49 22.34
CA ILE A 495 -21.48 6.79 23.00
C ILE A 495 -21.55 6.67 24.53
N ASN A 496 -22.39 5.75 25.02
CA ASN A 496 -22.61 5.56 26.46
C ASN A 496 -21.67 4.54 27.10
N ASP A 497 -20.89 3.80 26.30
CA ASP A 497 -19.91 2.85 26.81
C ASP A 497 -18.70 3.59 27.40
N THR A 498 -18.67 3.70 28.73
CA THR A 498 -17.57 4.30 29.49
C THR A 498 -16.38 3.36 29.68
N SER A 499 -16.41 2.15 29.10
CA SER A 499 -15.35 1.15 29.24
C SER A 499 -14.36 1.11 28.07
N LEU A 500 -14.50 2.02 27.10
CA LEU A 500 -13.77 2.04 25.82
C LEU A 500 -12.43 2.78 25.81
#